data_AF-A0AAQ3TH48-F1
#
_entry.id   AF-A0AAQ3TH48-F1
#
_cell.length_a   1.000
_cell.length_b   1.000
_cell.length_c   1.000
_cell.angle_alpha   90.00
_cell.angle_beta   90.00
_cell.angle_gamma   90.00
#
_symmetry.space_group_name_H-M   'P 1'
#
loop_
_entity.id
_entity.type
_entity.pdbx_description
1 polymer ?
#
loop_
_entity_poly.entity_id
_entity_poly.type
_entity_poly.pdbx_seq_one_letter_code
_entity_poly.pdbx_strand_id
1 'polypeptide(L)'
;MATGNLASVVVAVDGSEESMSALRWALDNLRLRPDGELLVLHVQPPPNIAAGLNPAPIPFGGPSGVEVPAFTQAIEAHQRRITQAILDHALKICSDKNAEVKTEVVVGEPKEKICEVADNRKADLLVMGCRAIGPLKRMFLGSVSNYCINHVGCPVVVIKGT
;
A
#
# COMPACT_ATOMS: atom_id res chain seq x y z
N MET A 1 2.66 30.65 -13.37
CA MET A 1 3.27 29.70 -12.42
C MET A 1 2.12 29.06 -11.65
N ALA A 2 1.74 27.83 -11.98
CA ALA A 2 0.54 27.22 -11.43
C ALA A 2 0.70 26.98 -9.92
N THR A 3 -0.16 27.63 -9.15
CA THR A 3 -0.38 27.46 -7.71
C THR A 3 -1.02 26.09 -7.48
N GLY A 4 -0.24 25.02 -7.49
CA GLY A 4 -0.72 23.68 -7.14
C GLY A 4 -0.61 23.47 -5.64
N ASN A 5 -1.57 23.98 -4.88
CA ASN A 5 -1.61 23.82 -3.43
C ASN A 5 -2.54 22.64 -3.14
N LEU A 6 -1.97 21.42 -3.05
CA LEU A 6 -2.71 20.16 -2.95
C LEU A 6 -3.40 20.06 -1.59
N ALA A 7 -4.69 19.71 -1.58
CA ALA A 7 -5.50 19.52 -0.38
C ALA A 7 -5.36 18.11 0.20
N SER A 8 -5.39 17.10 -0.66
CA SER A 8 -5.31 15.70 -0.22
C SER A 8 -4.39 14.91 -1.14
N VAL A 9 -3.32 14.37 -0.57
CA VAL A 9 -2.37 13.52 -1.28
C VAL A 9 -2.38 12.14 -0.63
N VAL A 10 -2.54 11.10 -1.43
CA VAL A 10 -2.44 9.71 -0.96
C VAL A 10 -1.13 9.13 -1.46
N VAL A 11 -0.34 8.55 -0.56
CA VAL A 11 0.90 7.82 -0.86
C VAL A 11 0.71 6.36 -0.49
N ALA A 12 0.69 5.47 -1.48
CA ALA A 12 0.53 4.05 -1.24
C ALA A 12 1.90 3.38 -0.96
N VAL A 13 2.00 2.69 0.18
CA VAL A 13 3.21 1.99 0.62
C VAL A 13 2.98 0.49 0.88
N ASP A 14 3.89 -0.36 0.40
CA ASP A 14 3.85 -1.82 0.60
C ASP A 14 5.06 -2.35 1.40
N GLY A 15 5.90 -1.44 1.91
CA GLY A 15 7.13 -1.78 2.63
C GLY A 15 8.35 -1.99 1.73
N SER A 16 8.19 -1.94 0.41
CA SER A 16 9.31 -2.00 -0.53
C SER A 16 10.11 -0.70 -0.57
N GLU A 17 11.39 -0.79 -0.93
CA GLU A 17 12.27 0.38 -1.10
C GLU A 17 11.73 1.34 -2.17
N GLU A 18 11.09 0.81 -3.22
CA GLU A 18 10.46 1.60 -4.27
C GLU A 18 9.28 2.41 -3.73
N SER A 19 8.47 1.82 -2.86
CA SER A 19 7.36 2.53 -2.21
C SER A 19 7.85 3.59 -1.21
N MET A 20 8.92 3.30 -0.47
CA MET A 20 9.54 4.26 0.46
C MET A 20 10.22 5.40 -0.29
N SER A 21 10.83 5.13 -1.44
CA SER A 21 11.37 6.16 -2.33
C SER A 21 10.26 7.05 -2.88
N ALA A 22 9.09 6.50 -3.18
CA ALA A 22 7.92 7.27 -3.60
C ALA A 22 7.43 8.22 -2.48
N LEU A 23 7.41 7.75 -1.23
CA LEU A 23 7.12 8.59 -0.07
C LEU A 23 8.14 9.72 0.09
N ARG A 24 9.44 9.44 -0.02
CA ARG A 24 10.48 10.48 0.03
C ARG A 24 10.28 11.52 -1.05
N TRP A 25 10.03 11.07 -2.28
CA TRP A 25 9.78 11.96 -3.41
C TRP A 25 8.57 12.85 -3.16
N ALA A 26 7.46 12.29 -2.63
CA ALA A 26 6.27 13.06 -2.30
C ALA A 26 6.58 14.16 -1.28
N LEU A 27 7.31 13.84 -0.21
CA LEU A 27 7.68 14.79 0.83
C LEU A 27 8.63 15.89 0.33
N ASP A 28 9.51 15.57 -0.63
CA ASP A 28 10.49 16.53 -1.16
C ASP A 28 9.94 17.45 -2.25
N ASN A 29 8.92 17.01 -2.99
CA ASN A 29 8.48 17.69 -4.22
C ASN A 29 7.07 18.27 -4.13
N LEU A 30 6.23 17.79 -3.22
CA LEU A 30 4.85 18.25 -3.11
C LEU A 30 4.73 19.36 -2.06
N ARG A 31 3.85 20.33 -2.37
CA ARG A 31 3.46 21.39 -1.44
C ARG A 31 1.97 21.28 -1.17
N LEU A 32 1.66 20.95 0.07
CA LEU A 32 0.28 20.93 0.54
C LEU A 32 -0.19 22.34 0.88
N ARG A 33 -1.50 22.53 0.87
CA ARG A 33 -2.11 23.71 1.50
C ARG A 33 -1.88 23.71 3.02
N PRO A 34 -2.05 24.87 3.69
CA PRO A 34 -2.04 24.90 5.16
C PRO A 34 -3.09 23.98 5.81
N ASP A 35 -4.22 23.74 5.13
CA ASP A 35 -5.28 22.81 5.53
C ASP A 35 -5.16 21.44 4.84
N GLY A 36 -4.09 21.22 4.07
CA GLY A 36 -3.90 20.01 3.29
C GLY A 36 -3.35 18.86 4.12
N GLU A 37 -3.62 17.64 3.66
CA GLU A 37 -3.16 16.41 4.30
C GLU A 37 -2.41 15.51 3.31
N LEU A 38 -1.37 14.83 3.82
CA LEU A 38 -0.76 13.68 3.16
C LEU A 38 -1.10 12.43 3.96
N LEU A 39 -1.70 11.46 3.26
CA LEU A 39 -2.05 10.16 3.79
C LEU A 39 -1.04 9.11 3.31
N VAL A 40 -0.39 8.44 4.24
CA VAL A 40 0.34 7.20 3.98
C VAL A 40 -0.66 6.04 4.10
N LEU A 41 -0.98 5.43 2.96
CA LEU A 41 -1.91 4.32 2.86
C LEU A 41 -1.14 3.00 2.73
N HIS A 42 -1.40 2.05 3.61
CA HIS A 42 -0.96 0.67 3.46
C HIS A 42 -2.18 -0.23 3.26
N VAL A 43 -2.17 -1.04 2.19
CA VAL A 43 -3.20 -2.06 2.01
C VAL A 43 -2.63 -3.43 2.35
N GLN A 44 -3.21 -4.07 3.35
CA GLN A 44 -2.92 -5.42 3.75
C GLN A 44 -3.80 -6.39 2.95
N PRO A 45 -3.22 -7.27 2.11
CA PRO A 45 -3.97 -8.32 1.45
C PRO A 45 -4.68 -9.21 2.48
N PRO A 46 -5.91 -9.68 2.21
CA PRO A 46 -6.58 -10.61 3.11
C PRO A 46 -5.69 -11.85 3.33
N PRO A 47 -5.68 -12.43 4.54
CA PRO A 47 -4.95 -13.66 4.80
C PRO A 47 -5.45 -14.75 3.86
N ASN A 48 -4.67 -15.04 2.83
CA ASN A 48 -5.05 -16.00 1.81
C ASN A 48 -4.69 -17.39 2.34
N ILE A 49 -5.63 -18.03 3.04
CA ILE A 49 -5.46 -19.37 3.63
C ILE A 49 -5.08 -20.40 2.53
N ALA A 50 -5.47 -20.12 1.28
CA ALA A 50 -5.15 -20.93 0.10
C ALA A 50 -3.66 -20.94 -0.31
N ALA A 51 -2.86 -19.93 0.05
CA ALA A 51 -1.51 -19.75 -0.50
C ALA A 51 -0.40 -20.55 0.22
N GLY A 52 -0.74 -21.32 1.25
CA GLY A 52 0.24 -22.15 1.98
C GLY A 52 -0.32 -23.37 2.69
N LEU A 53 -1.65 -23.51 2.76
CA LEU A 53 -2.34 -24.67 3.31
C LEU A 53 -3.62 -24.91 2.51
N ASN A 54 -3.49 -25.38 1.27
CA ASN A 54 -4.33 -26.53 0.96
C ASN A 54 -3.67 -27.68 1.72
N PRO A 55 -4.15 -28.10 2.91
CA PRO A 55 -3.86 -29.46 3.30
C PRO A 55 -4.37 -30.27 2.12
N ALA A 56 -3.47 -30.96 1.40
CA ALA A 56 -3.91 -32.03 0.53
C ALA A 56 -4.95 -32.82 1.33
N PRO A 57 -6.12 -33.14 0.77
CA PRO A 57 -7.17 -33.81 1.52
C PRO A 57 -6.54 -34.96 2.29
N ILE A 58 -6.60 -34.88 3.63
CA ILE A 58 -6.07 -35.93 4.48
C ILE A 58 -6.77 -37.20 3.98
N PRO A 59 -6.08 -38.30 3.63
CA PRO A 59 -6.69 -39.47 2.99
C PRO A 59 -7.82 -40.11 3.82
N PHE A 60 -7.97 -39.64 5.06
CA PHE A 60 -8.91 -40.07 6.06
C PHE A 60 -9.88 -38.92 6.43
N GLY A 61 -10.84 -38.62 5.55
CA GLY A 61 -12.18 -38.09 5.88
C GLY A 61 -12.35 -37.00 6.95
N GLY A 62 -11.42 -36.06 7.09
CA GLY A 62 -11.60 -34.88 7.95
C GLY A 62 -12.43 -33.80 7.25
N PRO A 63 -13.28 -33.03 7.97
CA PRO A 63 -14.04 -31.95 7.34
C PRO A 63 -13.10 -30.90 6.74
N SER A 64 -13.22 -30.69 5.43
CA SER A 64 -12.57 -29.61 4.70
C SER A 64 -13.07 -28.27 5.27
N GLY A 65 -12.18 -27.47 5.85
CA GLY A 65 -12.53 -26.13 6.35
C GLY A 65 -12.56 -25.94 7.87
N VAL A 66 -11.88 -26.79 8.65
CA VAL A 66 -11.65 -26.49 10.07
C VAL A 66 -10.68 -25.31 10.18
N GLU A 67 -11.22 -24.11 10.35
CA GLU A 67 -10.46 -22.95 10.83
C GLU A 67 -9.92 -23.27 12.22
N VAL A 68 -8.61 -23.50 12.33
CA VAL A 68 -7.97 -23.65 13.64
C VAL A 68 -7.76 -22.24 14.20
N PRO A 69 -8.47 -21.82 15.27
CA PRO A 69 -8.44 -20.43 15.73
C PRO A 69 -7.04 -19.96 16.15
N ALA A 70 -6.18 -20.89 16.58
CA ALA A 70 -4.79 -20.58 16.92
C ALA A 70 -3.94 -20.27 15.67
N PHE A 71 -4.25 -20.88 14.52
CA PHE A 71 -3.53 -20.69 13.27
C PHE A 71 -3.92 -19.35 12.61
N THR A 72 -5.22 -19.03 12.59
CA THR A 72 -5.71 -17.72 12.12
C THR A 72 -5.17 -16.58 12.98
N GLN A 73 -5.18 -16.74 14.31
CA GLN A 73 -4.59 -15.75 15.24
C GLN A 73 -3.08 -15.56 15.02
N ALA A 74 -2.33 -16.64 14.74
CA ALA A 74 -0.90 -16.54 14.47
C ALA A 74 -0.60 -15.79 13.16
N ILE A 75 -1.37 -16.07 12.10
CA ILE A 75 -1.26 -15.35 10.81
C ILE A 75 -1.59 -13.87 11.01
N GLU A 76 -2.69 -13.55 11.67
CA GLU A 76 -3.07 -12.17 11.94
C GLU A 76 -2.00 -11.43 12.74
N ALA A 77 -1.48 -12.05 13.81
CA ALA A 77 -0.42 -11.44 14.61
C ALA A 77 0.86 -11.22 13.81
N HIS A 78 1.21 -12.12 12.88
CA HIS A 78 2.35 -11.94 12.01
C HIS A 78 2.13 -10.79 11.01
N GLN A 79 0.97 -10.75 10.36
CA GLN A 79 0.63 -9.67 9.43
C GLN A 79 0.60 -8.31 10.12
N ARG A 80 0.00 -8.21 11.31
CA ARG A 80 0.00 -6.95 12.11
C ARG A 80 1.42 -6.48 12.41
N ARG A 81 2.35 -7.39 12.74
CA ARG A 81 3.76 -7.02 12.97
C ARG A 81 4.42 -6.48 11.70
N ILE A 82 4.17 -7.10 10.54
CA ILE A 82 4.70 -6.62 9.26
C ILE A 82 4.14 -5.23 8.96
N THR A 83 2.82 -5.06 9.04
CA THR A 83 2.17 -3.77 8.81
C THR A 83 2.71 -2.70 9.74
N GLN A 84 2.89 -3.01 11.03
CA GLN A 84 3.47 -2.08 11.98
C GLN A 84 4.90 -1.69 11.58
N ALA A 85 5.75 -2.65 11.21
CA ALA A 85 7.11 -2.35 10.77
C ALA A 85 7.16 -1.47 9.50
N ILE A 86 6.22 -1.68 8.57
CA ILE A 86 6.09 -0.85 7.37
C ILE A 86 5.71 0.58 7.75
N LEU A 87 4.70 0.75 8.61
CA LEU A 87 4.27 2.08 9.06
C LEU A 87 5.35 2.78 9.88
N ASP A 88 6.04 2.06 10.78
CA ASP A 88 7.13 2.61 11.58
C ASP A 88 8.25 3.13 10.67
N HIS A 89 8.59 2.39 9.61
CA HIS A 89 9.55 2.86 8.61
C HIS A 89 9.04 4.12 7.91
N ALA A 90 7.81 4.12 7.40
CA ALA A 90 7.23 5.29 6.74
C ALA A 90 7.17 6.53 7.67
N LEU A 91 6.75 6.35 8.92
CA LEU A 91 6.67 7.43 9.92
C LEU A 91 8.04 7.97 10.30
N LYS A 92 9.07 7.11 10.35
CA LYS A 92 10.46 7.55 10.54
C LYS A 92 10.89 8.49 9.41
N ILE A 93 10.60 8.12 8.16
CA ILE A 93 10.88 8.96 6.99
C ILE A 93 10.19 10.32 7.07
N CYS A 94 8.94 10.34 7.53
CA CYS A 94 8.17 11.57 7.67
C CYS A 94 8.72 12.45 8.80
N SER A 95 9.09 11.84 9.94
CA SER A 95 9.73 12.51 11.08
C SER A 95 11.07 13.14 10.69
N ASP A 96 11.91 12.42 9.96
CA ASP A 96 13.22 12.91 9.49
C ASP A 96 13.08 14.17 8.60
N LYS A 97 11.91 14.36 7.97
CA LYS A 97 11.58 15.51 7.12
C LYS A 97 10.66 16.54 7.80
N ASN A 98 10.36 16.39 9.10
CA ASN A 98 9.41 17.23 9.85
C ASN A 98 8.03 17.39 9.16
N ALA A 99 7.55 16.32 8.53
CA ALA A 99 6.26 16.32 7.86
C ALA A 99 5.17 15.67 8.73
N GLU A 100 4.06 16.39 8.93
CA GLU A 100 2.86 15.84 9.55
C GLU A 100 2.09 15.02 8.51
N VAL A 101 1.88 13.73 8.80
CA VAL A 101 1.20 12.80 7.89
C VAL A 101 0.17 11.99 8.65
N LYS A 102 -0.92 11.62 7.97
CA LYS A 102 -1.87 10.64 8.47
C LYS A 102 -1.49 9.25 7.97
N THR A 103 -1.76 8.22 8.75
CA THR A 103 -1.58 6.82 8.34
C THR A 103 -2.93 6.13 8.32
N GLU A 104 -3.15 5.26 7.32
CA GLU A 104 -4.33 4.41 7.25
C GLU A 104 -3.93 3.02 6.76
N VAL A 105 -4.46 2.00 7.43
CA VAL A 105 -4.32 0.60 7.04
C VAL A 105 -5.68 0.08 6.62
N VAL A 106 -5.76 -0.43 5.40
CA VAL A 106 -6.98 -1.05 4.87
C VAL A 106 -6.71 -2.51 4.58
N VAL A 107 -7.66 -3.38 4.92
CA VAL A 107 -7.59 -4.81 4.55
C VAL A 107 -8.38 -5.02 3.26
N GLY A 108 -7.77 -5.68 2.29
CA GLY A 108 -8.42 -6.01 1.03
C GLY A 108 -7.45 -6.14 -0.12
N GLU A 109 -7.99 -6.18 -1.34
CA GLU A 109 -7.17 -6.30 -2.54
C GLU A 109 -6.48 -4.95 -2.87
N PRO A 110 -5.13 -4.88 -2.91
CA PRO A 110 -4.41 -3.60 -3.00
C PRO A 110 -4.83 -2.69 -4.14
N LYS A 111 -4.96 -3.23 -5.35
CA LYS A 111 -5.31 -2.46 -6.54
C LYS A 111 -6.69 -1.79 -6.44
N GLU A 112 -7.65 -2.43 -5.78
CA GLU A 112 -9.02 -1.94 -5.62
C GLU A 112 -9.10 -0.95 -4.45
N LYS A 113 -8.55 -1.33 -3.29
CA LYS A 113 -8.61 -0.50 -2.08
C LYS A 113 -7.84 0.81 -2.20
N ILE A 114 -6.72 0.83 -2.94
CA ILE A 114 -6.01 2.09 -3.21
C ILE A 114 -6.90 3.06 -4.01
N CYS A 115 -7.57 2.58 -5.05
CA CYS A 115 -8.49 3.42 -5.85
C CYS A 115 -9.67 3.91 -4.99
N GLU A 116 -10.29 2.99 -4.25
CA GLU A 116 -11.43 3.31 -3.36
C GLU A 116 -11.08 4.39 -2.34
N VAL A 117 -9.93 4.28 -1.66
CA VAL A 117 -9.50 5.27 -0.66
C VAL A 117 -9.20 6.61 -1.31
N ALA A 118 -8.50 6.61 -2.45
CA ALA A 118 -8.18 7.84 -3.17
C ALA A 118 -9.44 8.59 -3.63
N ASP A 119 -10.42 7.86 -4.18
CA ASP A 119 -11.67 8.43 -4.65
C ASP A 119 -12.55 8.93 -3.49
N ASN A 120 -12.69 8.13 -2.42
CA ASN A 120 -13.47 8.49 -1.23
C ASN A 120 -12.95 9.76 -0.55
N ARG A 121 -11.63 9.92 -0.52
CA ARG A 121 -10.97 11.11 0.04
C ARG A 121 -10.92 12.28 -0.94
N LYS A 122 -11.34 12.09 -2.19
CA LYS A 122 -11.19 13.07 -3.27
C LYS A 122 -9.74 13.55 -3.37
N ALA A 123 -8.81 12.59 -3.39
CA ALA A 123 -7.39 12.88 -3.46
C ALA A 123 -7.08 13.71 -4.71
N ASP A 124 -6.30 14.77 -4.56
CA ASP A 124 -5.80 15.57 -5.69
C ASP A 124 -4.66 14.85 -6.42
N LEU A 125 -3.99 13.91 -5.74
CA LEU A 125 -2.85 13.17 -6.25
C LEU A 125 -2.68 11.83 -5.53
N LEU A 126 -2.53 10.76 -6.31
CA LEU A 126 -2.05 9.46 -5.82
C LEU A 126 -0.57 9.29 -6.18
N VAL A 127 0.27 9.01 -5.19
CA VAL A 127 1.70 8.71 -5.36
C VAL A 127 1.96 7.26 -5.00
N MET A 128 2.71 6.56 -5.83
CA MET A 128 3.06 5.16 -5.58
C MET A 128 4.40 4.78 -6.18
N GLY A 129 5.03 3.76 -5.60
CA GLY A 129 6.21 3.13 -6.19
C GLY A 129 5.86 2.28 -7.42
N CYS A 130 6.84 2.03 -8.27
CA CYS A 130 6.78 1.01 -9.30
C CYS A 130 7.57 -0.22 -8.84
N ARG A 131 6.86 -1.30 -8.50
CA ARG A 131 7.49 -2.58 -8.16
C ARG A 131 7.13 -3.64 -9.20
N ALA A 132 8.14 -4.13 -9.92
CA ALA A 132 8.02 -5.28 -10.80
C ALA A 132 8.65 -6.50 -10.14
N ILE A 133 7.91 -7.60 -10.04
CA ILE A 133 8.35 -8.85 -9.42
C ILE A 133 8.87 -9.80 -10.51
N GLY A 134 10.04 -10.40 -10.30
CA GLY A 134 10.62 -11.41 -11.22
C GLY A 134 11.59 -10.84 -12.29
N PRO A 135 11.94 -11.64 -13.33
CA PRO A 135 12.94 -11.27 -14.34
C PRO A 135 12.55 -10.06 -15.21
N LEU A 136 11.29 -9.61 -15.10
CA LEU A 136 10.72 -8.49 -15.83
C LEU A 136 10.93 -7.12 -15.15
N LYS A 137 11.79 -7.05 -14.12
CA LYS A 137 12.13 -5.83 -13.35
C LYS A 137 12.45 -4.58 -14.18
N ARG A 138 12.89 -4.73 -15.43
CA ARG A 138 13.36 -3.63 -16.28
C ARG A 138 12.34 -3.11 -17.31
N MET A 139 11.21 -3.79 -17.53
CA MET A 139 10.34 -3.49 -18.69
C MET A 139 8.88 -3.16 -18.39
N PHE A 140 8.39 -3.32 -17.15
CA PHE A 140 6.96 -3.20 -16.86
C PHE A 140 6.63 -2.35 -15.64
N LEU A 141 5.51 -1.64 -15.72
CA LEU A 141 4.81 -1.11 -14.56
C LEU A 141 4.33 -2.27 -13.69
N GLY A 142 4.44 -2.14 -12.37
CA GLY A 142 3.87 -3.11 -11.43
C GLY A 142 2.37 -3.28 -11.63
N SER A 143 1.82 -4.47 -11.32
CA SER A 143 0.39 -4.77 -11.54
C SER A 143 -0.54 -3.80 -10.81
N VAL A 144 -0.20 -3.43 -9.57
CA VAL A 144 -0.98 -2.48 -8.76
C VAL A 144 -0.90 -1.07 -9.34
N SER A 145 0.31 -0.60 -9.68
CA SER A 145 0.49 0.75 -10.24
C SER A 145 -0.16 0.89 -11.62
N ASN A 146 -0.05 -0.14 -12.46
CA ASN A 146 -0.73 -0.18 -13.75
C ASN A 146 -2.24 -0.16 -13.59
N TYR A 147 -2.78 -0.89 -12.61
CA TYR A 147 -4.21 -0.86 -12.35
C TYR A 147 -4.66 0.54 -11.90
N CYS A 148 -3.99 1.15 -10.91
CA CYS A 148 -4.38 2.45 -10.39
C CYS A 148 -4.36 3.54 -11.46
N ILE A 149 -3.33 3.58 -12.32
CA ILE A 149 -3.26 4.54 -13.44
C ILE A 149 -4.48 4.48 -14.37
N ASN A 150 -5.06 3.30 -14.55
CA ASN A 150 -6.20 3.12 -15.46
C ASN A 150 -7.56 3.29 -14.78
N HIS A 151 -7.65 3.31 -13.44
CA HIS A 151 -8.92 3.20 -12.73
C HIS A 151 -9.18 4.27 -11.67
N VAL A 152 -8.15 4.93 -11.12
CA VAL A 152 -8.36 5.94 -10.08
C VAL A 152 -8.84 7.26 -10.68
N GLY A 153 -9.71 7.98 -9.95
CA GLY A 153 -10.31 9.23 -10.43
C GLY A 153 -9.38 10.46 -10.40
N CYS A 154 -8.17 10.33 -9.84
CA CYS A 154 -7.21 11.42 -9.66
C CYS A 154 -5.90 11.22 -10.43
N PRO A 155 -5.10 12.29 -10.63
CA PRO A 155 -3.75 12.16 -11.17
C PRO A 155 -2.89 11.16 -10.38
N VAL A 156 -2.13 10.34 -11.11
CA VAL A 156 -1.22 9.34 -10.51
C VAL A 156 0.22 9.67 -10.85
N VAL A 157 1.07 9.69 -9.83
CA VAL A 157 2.53 9.75 -9.98
C VAL A 157 3.12 8.42 -9.57
N VAL A 158 3.81 7.79 -10.53
CA VAL A 158 4.53 6.55 -10.29
C VAL A 158 6.02 6.83 -10.23
N ILE A 159 6.62 6.55 -9.08
CA ILE A 159 8.05 6.74 -8.84
C ILE A 159 8.77 5.44 -9.16
N LYS A 160 9.70 5.52 -10.10
CA LYS A 160 10.55 4.39 -10.47
C LYS A 160 11.59 4.15 -9.36
N GLY A 161 11.64 2.91 -8.88
CA GLY A 161 12.71 2.45 -8.01
C GLY A 161 14.05 2.36 -8.75
N THR A 162 15.12 2.70 -8.05
CA THR A 162 16.51 2.53 -8.50
C THR A 162 16.96 1.07 -8.41
#